data_AF-A0A0K8P471-F1
#
_entry.id   AF-A0A0K8P471-F1
#
_cell.length_a   1.000
_cell.length_b   1.000
_cell.length_c   1.000
_cell.angle_alpha   90.00
_cell.angle_beta   90.00
_cell.angle_gamma   90.00
#
_symmetry.space_group_name_H-M   'P 1'
#
loop_
_entity.id
_entity.type
_entity.pdbx_description
1 polymer ?
#
loop_
_entity_poly.entity_id
_entity_poly.type
_entity_poly.pdbx_seq_one_letter_code
_entity_poly.pdbx_strand_id
1 'polypeptide(L)'
;MSTVLYNCRRCKVGRRVEYAVGREGNGSRTWPFRRDEHGARQFPGAHLVARRRDGTAEYGGDPAGLCAGCGRPMAWGYLEAAHRPGVPCDARCTNARGFKCDCSCAGKNHGAGWGLFTGLAREAA
;
A
#
# COMPACT_ATOMS: atom_id res chain seq x y z
N MET A 1 2.85 -14.46 1.55
CA MET A 1 3.13 -13.07 1.13
C MET A 1 1.81 -12.40 0.78
N SER A 2 1.61 -11.15 1.21
CA SER A 2 0.40 -10.38 0.90
C SER A 2 0.78 -9.07 0.24
N THR A 3 0.28 -8.83 -0.97
CA THR A 3 0.42 -7.54 -1.65
C THR A 3 -0.73 -6.63 -1.23
N VAL A 4 -0.42 -5.38 -0.88
CA VAL A 4 -1.41 -4.35 -0.55
C VAL A 4 -1.28 -3.22 -1.55
N LEU A 5 -2.43 -2.74 -2.02
CA LEU A 5 -2.52 -1.54 -2.85
C LEU A 5 -3.08 -0.40 -2.00
N TYR A 6 -2.43 0.74 -2.08
CA TYR A 6 -2.87 2.00 -1.50
C TYR A 6 -3.31 2.94 -2.62
N ASN A 7 -4.39 3.68 -2.40
CA ASN A 7 -4.98 4.64 -3.34
C ASN A 7 -5.31 5.96 -2.62
N CYS A 8 -4.65 7.04 -3.04
CA CYS A 8 -5.05 8.38 -2.60
C CYS A 8 -6.17 8.90 -3.50
N ARG A 9 -7.38 9.00 -2.95
CA ARG A 9 -8.54 9.50 -3.71
C ARG A 9 -8.42 10.98 -4.10
N ARG A 10 -7.60 11.75 -3.38
CA ARG A 10 -7.36 13.18 -3.63
C ARG A 10 -6.31 13.39 -4.71
N CYS A 11 -5.08 12.94 -4.45
CA CYS A 11 -3.95 13.13 -5.36
C CYS A 11 -3.95 12.17 -6.55
N LYS A 12 -4.85 11.17 -6.57
CA LYS A 12 -4.99 10.19 -7.65
C LYS A 12 -3.75 9.32 -7.89
N VAL A 13 -2.86 9.26 -6.90
CA VAL A 13 -1.69 8.38 -6.84
C VAL A 13 -2.02 7.06 -6.14
N GLY A 14 -1.34 6.00 -6.54
CA GLY A 14 -1.37 4.70 -5.89
C GLY A 14 -0.02 4.32 -5.30
N ARG A 15 0.03 3.19 -4.62
CA ARG A 15 1.28 2.53 -4.19
C ARG A 15 1.03 1.04 -4.03
N ARG A 16 1.97 0.21 -4.50
CA ARG A 16 2.00 -1.23 -4.26
C ARG A 16 3.05 -1.53 -3.20
N VAL A 17 2.67 -2.30 -2.17
CA VAL A 17 3.58 -2.69 -1.10
C VAL A 17 3.46 -4.18 -0.84
N GLU A 18 4.60 -4.85 -0.70
CA GLU A 18 4.68 -6.27 -0.38
C GLU A 18 4.89 -6.49 1.12
N TYR A 19 3.99 -7.24 1.75
CA TYR A 19 4.10 -7.69 3.14
C TYR A 19 4.51 -9.17 3.13
N ALA A 20 5.81 -9.40 2.95
CA ALA A 20 6.37 -10.74 2.74
C ALA A 20 6.98 -11.38 4.01
N VAL A 21 7.23 -10.59 5.06
CA VAL A 21 8.07 -11.00 6.20
C VAL A 21 7.38 -12.00 7.11
N GLY A 22 6.12 -11.77 7.45
CA GLY A 22 5.42 -12.64 8.39
C GLY A 22 3.99 -12.22 8.64
N ARG A 23 3.33 -12.97 9.52
CA ARG A 23 2.00 -12.68 10.03
C ARG A 23 2.01 -12.70 11.55
N GLU A 24 1.25 -11.80 12.15
CA GLU A 24 1.08 -11.72 13.60
C GLU A 24 -0.40 -11.67 13.94
N GLY A 25 -0.79 -12.32 15.02
CA GLY A 25 -2.18 -12.34 15.43
C GLY A 25 -2.36 -12.21 16.93
N ASN A 26 -3.56 -11.76 17.30
CA ASN A 26 -4.01 -11.64 18.68
C ASN A 26 -4.96 -12.78 19.07
N GLY A 27 -4.79 -13.97 18.48
CA GLY A 27 -5.67 -15.13 18.65
C GLY A 27 -6.96 -15.12 17.80
N SER A 28 -7.46 -13.95 17.40
CA SER A 28 -8.70 -13.84 16.59
C SER A 28 -8.48 -13.48 15.11
N ARG A 29 -7.38 -12.78 14.82
CA ARG A 29 -7.04 -12.32 13.47
C ARG A 29 -5.54 -12.41 13.26
N THR A 30 -5.10 -12.68 12.03
CA THR A 30 -3.69 -12.60 11.64
C THR A 30 -3.49 -11.52 10.58
N TRP A 31 -2.49 -10.69 10.79
CA TRP A 31 -2.19 -9.51 9.99
C TRP A 31 -0.79 -9.67 9.41
N PRO A 32 -0.60 -9.51 8.10
CA PRO A 32 0.74 -9.52 7.55
C PRO A 32 1.48 -8.26 8.00
N PHE A 33 2.80 -8.34 8.11
CA PHE A 33 3.65 -7.18 8.39
C PHE A 33 4.89 -7.19 7.49
N ARG A 34 5.46 -6.00 7.29
CA ARG A 34 6.82 -5.83 6.78
C ARG A 34 7.69 -5.22 7.87
N ARG A 35 9.01 -5.22 7.67
CA ARG A 35 9.94 -4.48 8.52
C ARG A 35 10.44 -3.25 7.77
N ASP A 36 10.61 -2.15 8.47
CA ASP A 36 11.37 -1.02 7.96
C ASP A 36 12.88 -1.23 8.15
N GLU A 37 13.66 -0.21 7.79
CA GLU A 37 15.13 -0.22 7.87
C GLU A 37 15.65 -0.38 9.30
N HIS A 38 14.86 0.00 10.31
CA HIS A 38 15.19 -0.16 11.73
C HIS A 38 14.69 -1.49 12.29
N GLY A 39 14.12 -2.36 11.45
CA GLY A 39 13.54 -3.63 11.85
C GLY A 39 12.18 -3.52 12.53
N ALA A 40 11.60 -2.31 12.64
CA ALA A 40 10.30 -2.12 13.26
C ALA A 40 9.18 -2.66 12.36
N ARG A 41 8.16 -3.24 12.98
CA ARG A 41 7.05 -3.89 12.27
C ARG A 41 6.07 -2.83 11.77
N GLN A 42 5.76 -2.92 10.50
CA GLN A 42 4.80 -2.07 9.81
C GLN A 42 3.63 -2.92 9.32
N PHE A 43 2.44 -2.64 9.85
CA PHE A 43 1.19 -3.33 9.48
C PHE A 43 0.44 -2.53 8.42
N PRO A 44 -0.28 -3.19 7.49
CA PRO A 44 -1.03 -2.51 6.45
C PRO A 44 -1.98 -1.42 6.96
N GLY A 45 -2.10 -0.35 6.18
CA GLY A 45 -2.94 0.80 6.50
C GLY A 45 -2.23 1.86 7.33
N ALA A 46 -2.71 3.09 7.22
CA ALA A 46 -2.36 4.19 8.12
C ALA A 46 -3.63 4.66 8.83
N HIS A 47 -3.57 4.89 10.14
CA HIS A 47 -4.72 5.37 10.93
C HIS A 47 -4.27 6.41 11.94
N LEU A 48 -5.13 7.39 12.22
CA LEU A 48 -4.84 8.44 13.18
C LEU A 48 -4.81 7.82 14.58
N VAL A 49 -3.66 7.93 15.25
CA VAL A 49 -3.45 7.44 16.62
C VAL A 49 -3.67 8.57 17.62
N ALA A 50 -3.14 9.76 17.31
CA ALA A 50 -3.28 10.91 18.19
C ALA A 50 -3.30 12.22 17.40
N ARG A 51 -3.86 13.26 18.01
CA ARG A 51 -3.62 14.65 17.62
C ARG A 51 -2.89 15.34 18.77
N ARG A 52 -1.73 15.90 18.48
CA ARG A 52 -0.92 16.65 19.43
C ARG A 52 -1.54 18.03 19.70
N ARG A 53 -1.15 18.67 20.80
CA ARG A 53 -1.66 19.99 21.21
C ARG A 53 -1.39 21.08 20.18
N ASP A 54 -0.30 20.95 19.42
CA ASP A 54 0.08 21.84 18.31
C ASP A 54 -0.77 21.61 17.03
N GLY A 55 -1.72 20.67 17.06
CA GLY A 55 -2.55 20.30 15.91
C GLY A 55 -1.95 19.23 15.00
N THR A 56 -0.72 18.78 15.27
CA THR A 56 -0.04 17.75 14.46
C THR A 56 -0.74 16.39 14.61
N ALA A 57 -0.99 15.73 13.49
CA ALA A 57 -1.58 14.39 13.46
C ALA A 57 -0.49 13.30 13.51
N GLU A 58 -0.63 12.38 14.44
CA GLU A 58 0.23 11.22 14.58
C GLU A 58 -0.48 9.97 14.04
N TYR A 59 0.18 9.25 13.13
CA TYR A 59 -0.39 8.09 12.47
C TYR A 59 0.37 6.82 12.85
N GLY A 60 -0.39 5.75 13.10
CA GLY A 60 0.12 4.39 13.26
C GLY A 60 -0.11 3.54 12.03
N GLY A 61 0.40 2.31 12.05
CA GLY A 61 0.44 1.42 10.88
C GLY A 61 1.62 1.74 9.97
N ASP A 62 1.54 1.37 8.69
CA ASP A 62 2.63 1.58 7.73
C ASP A 62 2.64 3.03 7.21
N PRO A 63 3.76 3.77 7.33
CA PRO A 63 3.93 5.08 6.69
C PRO A 63 3.69 5.05 5.17
N ALA A 64 3.87 3.89 4.52
CA ALA A 64 3.52 3.71 3.11
C ALA A 64 2.01 3.84 2.84
N GLY A 65 1.16 3.81 3.87
CA GLY A 65 -0.25 4.12 3.79
C GLY A 65 -0.58 5.61 3.77
N LEU A 66 0.40 6.51 3.95
CA LEU A 66 0.21 7.95 3.83
C LEU A 66 0.57 8.44 2.42
N CYS A 67 -0.26 9.33 1.89
CA CYS A 67 -0.01 9.97 0.61
C CYS A 67 1.07 11.06 0.75
N ALA A 68 2.19 10.92 0.03
CA ALA A 68 3.26 11.91 0.03
C ALA A 68 2.82 13.32 -0.42
N GLY A 69 1.81 13.41 -1.30
CA GLY A 69 1.33 14.70 -1.81
C GLY A 69 0.39 15.47 -0.88
N CYS A 70 -0.31 14.80 0.04
CA CYS A 70 -1.30 15.47 0.90
C CYS A 70 -1.28 15.06 2.38
N GLY A 71 -0.39 14.15 2.77
CA GLY A 71 -0.23 13.66 4.14
C GLY A 71 -1.41 12.85 4.68
N ARG A 72 -2.44 12.56 3.86
CA ARG A 72 -3.64 11.85 4.30
C ARG A 72 -3.49 10.33 4.16
N PRO A 73 -4.13 9.55 5.04
CA PRO A 73 -4.27 8.10 4.86
C PRO A 73 -4.90 7.76 3.51
N MET A 74 -4.29 6.80 2.83
CA MET A 74 -4.74 6.26 1.55
C MET A 74 -5.74 5.14 1.80
N ALA A 75 -6.77 5.04 0.95
CA ALA A 75 -7.65 3.89 0.94
C ALA A 75 -6.84 2.65 0.50
N TRP A 76 -7.04 1.51 1.15
CA TRP A 76 -6.19 0.34 0.90
C TRP A 76 -6.96 -0.96 0.91
N GLY A 77 -6.35 -1.99 0.33
CA GLY A 77 -6.88 -3.35 0.27
C GLY A 77 -5.83 -4.35 -0.20
N TYR A 78 -6.04 -5.62 0.14
CA TYR A 78 -5.20 -6.71 -0.35
C TYR A 78 -5.47 -6.95 -1.82
N LEU A 79 -4.41 -7.22 -2.59
CA LEU A 79 -4.57 -7.68 -3.96
C LEU A 79 -5.10 -9.12 -3.96
N GLU A 80 -6.34 -9.27 -4.41
CA GLU A 80 -6.99 -10.55 -4.71
C GLU A 80 -6.61 -10.96 -6.13
N ALA A 81 -5.54 -11.74 -6.26
CA ALA A 81 -5.06 -12.23 -7.54
C ALA A 81 -5.48 -13.69 -7.79
N ALA A 82 -6.24 -13.91 -8.87
CA ALA A 82 -6.52 -15.23 -9.41
C ALA A 82 -5.71 -15.45 -10.69
N HIS A 83 -4.93 -16.52 -10.74
CA HIS A 83 -4.22 -16.88 -11.97
C HIS A 83 -5.19 -17.45 -13.00
N ARG A 84 -5.33 -16.79 -14.16
CA ARG A 84 -6.13 -17.30 -15.28
C ARG A 84 -5.26 -17.39 -16.54
N PRO A 85 -4.81 -18.58 -16.95
CA PRO A 85 -3.90 -18.72 -18.09
C PRO A 85 -4.51 -18.25 -19.41
N GLY A 86 -5.84 -18.37 -19.57
CA GLY A 86 -6.56 -17.91 -20.77
C GLY A 86 -6.84 -16.40 -20.83
N VAL A 87 -6.47 -15.62 -19.82
CA VAL A 87 -6.64 -14.16 -19.81
C VAL A 87 -5.25 -13.50 -19.91
N PRO A 88 -4.83 -13.04 -21.10
CA PRO A 88 -3.51 -12.45 -21.29
C PRO A 88 -3.28 -11.24 -20.38
N CYS A 89 -2.07 -11.14 -19.82
CA CYS A 89 -1.61 -9.93 -19.16
C CYS A 89 -0.99 -8.98 -20.20
N ASP A 90 -1.77 -8.03 -20.68
CA ASP A 90 -1.35 -6.99 -21.63
C ASP A 90 -0.84 -5.70 -20.96
N ALA A 91 -0.42 -5.80 -19.69
CA ALA A 91 0.07 -4.70 -18.86
C ALA A 91 -0.92 -3.56 -18.55
N ARG A 92 -2.19 -3.60 -19.01
CA ARG A 92 -3.21 -2.60 -18.61
C ARG A 92 -3.44 -2.55 -17.10
N CYS A 93 -3.18 -3.66 -16.39
CA CYS A 93 -3.30 -3.73 -14.94
C CYS A 93 -2.18 -2.99 -14.18
N THR A 94 -1.12 -2.53 -14.87
CA THR A 94 0.04 -1.85 -14.23
C THR A 94 -0.33 -0.62 -13.44
N ASN A 95 -1.36 0.12 -13.87
CA ASN A 95 -1.88 1.30 -13.17
C ASN A 95 -3.28 1.07 -12.59
N ALA A 96 -3.71 -0.19 -12.47
CA ALA A 96 -5.01 -0.50 -11.89
C ALA A 96 -5.10 -0.02 -10.44
N ARG A 97 -6.28 0.53 -10.09
CA ARG A 97 -6.61 1.03 -8.74
C ARG A 97 -7.45 0.05 -7.93
N GLY A 98 -8.19 -0.82 -8.61
CA GLY A 98 -8.97 -1.87 -7.97
C GLY A 98 -8.06 -2.93 -7.32
N PHE A 99 -8.63 -3.70 -6.41
CA PHE A 99 -7.89 -4.71 -5.65
C PHE A 99 -7.93 -6.11 -6.26
N LYS A 100 -8.61 -6.29 -7.40
CA LYS A 100 -8.81 -7.60 -8.03
C LYS A 100 -7.97 -7.71 -9.29
N CYS A 101 -7.32 -8.85 -9.44
CA CYS A 101 -6.59 -9.22 -10.65
C CYS A 101 -7.00 -10.63 -11.07
N ASP A 102 -7.32 -10.80 -12.33
CA ASP A 102 -7.69 -12.08 -12.92
C ASP A 102 -6.94 -12.37 -14.23
N CYS A 103 -5.76 -11.75 -14.43
CA CYS A 103 -4.88 -12.07 -15.57
C CYS A 103 -3.92 -13.23 -15.29
N SER A 104 -3.36 -13.77 -16.37
CA SER A 104 -2.28 -14.77 -16.35
C SER A 104 -1.05 -14.34 -15.55
N CYS A 105 -0.90 -13.04 -15.31
CA CYS A 105 0.11 -12.44 -14.45
C CYS A 105 0.01 -12.80 -12.96
N ALA A 106 -1.13 -13.35 -12.51
CA ALA A 106 -1.41 -13.62 -11.09
C ALA A 106 -1.14 -12.40 -10.19
N GLY A 107 -1.53 -11.21 -10.63
CA GLY A 107 -1.33 -9.98 -9.88
C GLY A 107 0.09 -9.41 -9.92
N LYS A 108 1.09 -10.07 -10.51
CA LYS A 108 2.50 -9.61 -10.51
C LYS A 108 2.66 -8.16 -10.99
N ASN A 109 1.96 -7.80 -12.06
CA ASN A 109 2.08 -6.46 -12.65
C ASN A 109 1.06 -5.46 -12.07
N HIS A 110 0.07 -5.93 -11.32
CA HIS A 110 -1.09 -5.12 -10.93
C HIS A 110 -0.70 -3.96 -10.01
N GLY A 111 -0.93 -2.72 -10.44
CA GLY A 111 -0.53 -1.53 -9.67
C GLY A 111 0.99 -1.34 -9.54
N ALA A 112 1.82 -2.06 -10.30
CA ALA A 112 3.27 -1.91 -10.26
C ALA A 112 3.77 -0.56 -10.82
N GLY A 113 3.00 0.08 -11.71
CA GLY A 113 3.33 1.38 -12.31
C GLY A 113 3.24 2.56 -11.34
N TRP A 114 2.59 2.38 -10.18
CA TRP A 114 2.47 3.43 -9.17
C TRP A 114 3.77 3.72 -8.41
N GLY A 115 4.74 2.80 -8.44
CA GLY A 115 6.01 2.91 -7.70
C GLY A 115 6.99 3.97 -8.20
N LEU A 116 6.68 4.69 -9.28
CA LEU A 116 7.60 5.59 -9.99
C LEU A 116 7.26 7.08 -9.88
N PHE A 117 6.53 7.53 -8.86
CA PHE A 117 6.59 8.95 -8.49
C PHE A 117 7.68 9.19 -7.45
N THR A 118 8.92 9.26 -7.94
CA THR A 118 9.99 10.08 -7.36
C THR A 118 9.60 11.56 -7.48
N GLY A 119 8.55 11.95 -6.76
CA GLY A 119 8.27 13.36 -6.52
C GLY A 119 9.35 13.87 -5.58
N LEU A 120 10.35 14.52 -6.16
CA LEU A 120 11.38 15.35 -5.54
C LEU A 120 11.01 15.83 -4.13
N ALA A 121 11.97 15.66 -3.22
CA ALA A 121 12.05 16.39 -1.97
C ALA A 121 11.56 17.83 -2.18
N ARG A 122 10.45 18.19 -1.56
CA ARG A 122 10.22 19.59 -1.24
C ARG A 122 11.08 19.88 -0.03
N GLU A 123 12.24 20.46 -0.28
CA GLU A 123 12.98 21.23 0.69
C GLU A 123 12.00 22.19 1.36
N ALA A 124 11.84 22.04 2.68
CA ALA A 124 11.19 23.05 3.48
C ALA A 124 12.17 24.24 3.57
N ALA A 125 11.85 25.31 2.86
CA ALA A 125 12.38 26.64 3.13
C ALA A 125 11.69 27.24 4.37
#